data_AF-A0A4Q7KX23-F1
#
_entry.id   AF-A0A4Q7KX23-F1
#
_cell.length_a   1.000
_cell.length_b   1.000
_cell.length_c   1.000
_cell.angle_alpha   90.00
_cell.angle_beta   90.00
_cell.angle_gamma   90.00
#
_symmetry.space_group_name_H-M   'P 1'
#
loop_
_entity.id
_entity.type
_entity.pdbx_description
1 polymer ?
#
loop_
_entity_poly.entity_id
_entity_poly.type
_entity_poly.pdbx_seq_one_letter_code
_entity_poly.pdbx_strand_id
1 'polypeptide(L)'
;MGGPDLEYKSRFLDWDRRSWVRSKPRRDSPFSPARHYFSPELCPLLRHPLLADAPAGVRETVLVHALYIHLEFTVRLEMGPVNETCALLRSPRFLPWLPAGMKDDALRIYTDEAAHAEMTHRLLAAVRDETGIVPTDHSPRFLGELSRLYSAELPVYRPLVKLFFTIVSETLITGSLTKLPKDPSVQQSVRDLAQDHAADEGRHHAYFKQLFEYLWPRLPVPLRRKIGMLLPDVVLAFLWLDEPAFTAALEPILGGAAGMVVAETADAEDTRAEVLDSAAPTLRMLRAAGVFDDPVVANAFQGKGFPVEGAPAPPPGVAHDLVLALLAVPLGVSLGDDTAPGVPAHQRVAHLVRWLDTARELDPGLRFTVRDRDDDAGVLSVELDGPVAARVAFCVTDRPRLTTFTALRGHDVAVVCGDRPAARAELETGGTRTLDLDPSWLAALTNPGARPLFWGVSATEIAPSVLDQE
;
A
#
# COMPACT_ATOMS: atom_id res chain seq x y z
N MET A 1 -19.53 -14.86 -9.64
CA MET A 1 -19.15 -16.15 -10.26
C MET A 1 -17.96 -16.70 -9.50
N GLY A 2 -18.06 -17.91 -8.97
CA GLY A 2 -17.03 -18.54 -8.16
C GLY A 2 -15.76 -18.75 -8.98
N GLY A 3 -14.66 -18.14 -8.54
CA GLY A 3 -13.33 -18.53 -8.98
C GLY A 3 -13.06 -20.00 -8.62
N PRO A 4 -12.05 -20.64 -9.23
CA PRO A 4 -11.71 -22.02 -8.88
C PRO A 4 -11.51 -22.13 -7.36
N ASP A 5 -12.12 -23.15 -6.75
CA ASP A 5 -11.84 -23.52 -5.36
C ASP A 5 -10.37 -23.96 -5.28
N LEU A 6 -9.49 -22.97 -5.09
CA LEU A 6 -8.10 -23.17 -4.77
C LEU A 6 -8.04 -23.83 -3.40
N GLU A 7 -7.94 -25.15 -3.39
CA GLU A 7 -7.70 -25.93 -2.19
C GLU A 7 -6.32 -25.54 -1.62
N TYR A 8 -6.32 -25.03 -0.39
CA TYR A 8 -5.10 -24.66 0.31
C TYR A 8 -4.25 -25.89 0.64
N LYS A 9 -2.97 -25.87 0.24
CA LYS A 9 -2.01 -26.93 0.56
C LYS A 9 -0.95 -26.39 1.52
N SER A 10 -1.02 -26.85 2.77
CA SER A 10 -0.06 -26.50 3.82
C SER A 10 1.37 -26.86 3.41
N ARG A 11 2.29 -25.93 3.65
CA ARG A 11 3.74 -26.14 3.49
C ARG A 11 4.43 -26.51 4.81
N PHE A 12 3.64 -26.73 5.86
CA PHE A 12 4.09 -26.86 7.24
C PHE A 12 3.72 -28.22 7.86
N LEU A 13 3.32 -29.20 7.05
CA LEU A 13 3.03 -30.56 7.54
C LEU A 13 4.22 -31.19 8.29
N ASP A 14 5.46 -30.91 7.85
CA ASP A 14 6.69 -31.38 8.50
C ASP A 14 7.40 -30.27 9.30
N TRP A 15 6.68 -29.24 9.76
CA TRP A 15 7.27 -28.06 10.40
C TRP A 15 8.20 -28.41 11.56
N ASP A 16 7.77 -29.29 12.48
CA ASP A 16 8.58 -29.70 13.64
C ASP A 16 9.95 -30.28 13.27
N ARG A 17 10.08 -30.88 12.09
CA ARG A 17 11.34 -31.46 11.60
C ARG A 17 12.18 -30.46 10.82
N ARG A 18 11.54 -29.46 10.19
CA ARG A 18 12.18 -28.58 9.22
C ARG A 18 12.51 -27.18 9.75
N SER A 19 11.73 -26.67 10.70
CA SER A 19 11.97 -25.32 11.21
C SER A 19 13.22 -25.22 12.03
N TRP A 20 13.94 -24.11 11.85
CA TRP A 20 15.17 -23.87 12.55
C TRP A 20 14.96 -23.91 14.07
N VAL A 21 13.91 -23.23 14.55
CA VAL A 21 13.60 -23.12 15.98
C VAL A 21 13.32 -24.46 16.67
N ARG A 22 12.89 -25.48 15.91
CA ARG A 22 12.55 -26.80 16.46
C ARG A 22 13.66 -27.83 16.31
N SER A 23 14.36 -27.82 15.18
CA SER A 23 15.14 -29.00 14.75
C SER A 23 16.64 -28.73 14.55
N LYS A 24 17.08 -27.47 14.53
CA LYS A 24 18.48 -27.14 14.27
C LYS A 24 19.18 -26.66 15.54
N PRO A 25 20.46 -27.03 15.74
CA PRO A 25 21.24 -26.49 16.84
C PRO A 25 21.55 -25.01 16.58
N ARG A 26 21.72 -24.25 17.65
CA ARG A 26 22.31 -22.91 17.56
C ARG A 26 23.75 -23.03 17.06
N ARG A 27 24.12 -22.15 16.13
CA ARG A 27 25.47 -22.08 15.55
C ARG A 27 26.18 -20.85 16.10
N ASP A 28 27.34 -21.05 16.72
CA ASP A 28 28.18 -19.99 17.28
C ASP A 28 29.56 -20.03 16.60
N SER A 29 29.57 -19.84 15.27
CA SER A 29 30.80 -19.82 14.48
C SER A 29 31.70 -18.63 14.88
N PRO A 30 33.01 -18.85 15.16
CA PRO A 30 33.91 -17.78 15.59
C PRO A 30 34.15 -16.76 14.48
N PHE A 31 34.36 -15.50 14.88
CA PHE A 31 34.76 -14.44 13.97
C PHE A 31 36.22 -14.61 13.52
N SER A 32 36.52 -14.14 12.31
CA SER A 32 37.85 -14.18 11.72
C SER A 32 38.28 -12.79 11.25
N PRO A 33 39.51 -12.35 11.55
CA PRO A 33 40.02 -11.07 11.07
C PRO A 33 40.24 -11.04 9.54
N ALA A 34 40.20 -12.20 8.87
CA ALA A 34 40.37 -12.32 7.43
C ALA A 34 39.04 -12.21 6.64
N ARG A 35 37.92 -11.94 7.31
CA ARG A 35 36.58 -11.90 6.71
C ARG A 35 35.85 -10.61 7.08
N HIS A 36 34.97 -10.17 6.20
CA HIS A 36 34.14 -9.00 6.40
C HIS A 36 32.89 -9.31 7.23
N TYR A 37 32.43 -8.37 8.06
CA TYR A 37 31.16 -8.50 8.78
C TYR A 37 29.93 -8.44 7.87
N PHE A 38 30.03 -7.77 6.72
CA PHE A 38 28.99 -7.74 5.71
C PHE A 38 29.59 -7.89 4.31
N SER A 39 28.76 -8.27 3.33
CA SER A 39 29.24 -8.42 1.96
C SER A 39 29.52 -7.04 1.34
N PRO A 40 30.75 -6.78 0.82
CA PRO A 40 31.04 -5.56 0.09
C PRO A 40 30.18 -5.42 -1.18
N GLU A 41 29.83 -6.53 -1.83
CA GLU A 41 28.99 -6.54 -3.03
C GLU A 41 27.56 -6.05 -2.73
N LEU A 42 27.02 -6.44 -1.57
CA LEU A 42 25.68 -6.08 -1.11
C LEU A 42 25.61 -4.73 -0.37
N CYS A 43 26.74 -4.02 -0.24
CA CYS A 43 26.80 -2.71 0.40
C CYS A 43 26.89 -1.61 -0.66
N PRO A 44 25.77 -0.98 -1.08
CA PRO A 44 25.79 0.01 -2.16
C PRO A 44 26.66 1.23 -1.82
N LEU A 45 26.78 1.57 -0.52
CA LEU A 45 27.64 2.67 -0.05
C LEU A 45 29.11 2.52 -0.46
N LEU A 46 29.64 1.30 -0.56
CA LEU A 46 31.04 1.08 -0.94
C LEU A 46 31.31 1.34 -2.44
N ARG A 47 30.27 1.59 -3.24
CA ARG A 47 30.41 2.02 -4.64
C ARG A 47 30.64 3.53 -4.75
N HIS A 48 30.30 4.29 -3.71
CA HIS A 48 30.51 5.72 -3.69
C HIS A 48 32.03 6.03 -3.60
N PRO A 49 32.59 6.92 -4.44
CA PRO A 49 34.04 7.16 -4.49
C PRO A 49 34.70 7.44 -3.14
N LEU A 50 34.06 8.28 -2.31
CA LEU A 50 34.56 8.62 -0.97
C LEU A 50 34.74 7.40 -0.04
N LEU A 51 33.95 6.35 -0.21
CA LEU A 51 34.03 5.13 0.59
C LEU A 51 34.83 4.03 -0.11
N ALA A 52 34.77 3.96 -1.45
CA ALA A 52 35.59 3.05 -2.24
C ALA A 52 37.10 3.27 -1.99
N ASP A 53 37.52 4.54 -1.96
CA ASP A 53 38.91 4.96 -1.78
C ASP A 53 39.32 5.10 -0.30
N ALA A 54 38.40 4.88 0.63
CA ALA A 54 38.68 4.99 2.06
C ALA A 54 39.65 3.89 2.56
N PRO A 55 40.40 4.15 3.65
CA PRO A 55 41.24 3.13 4.29
C PRO A 55 40.46 1.86 4.62
N ALA A 56 41.12 0.70 4.56
CA ALA A 56 40.46 -0.60 4.77
C ALA A 56 39.67 -0.68 6.09
N GLY A 57 40.21 -0.12 7.18
CA GLY A 57 39.50 -0.07 8.47
C GLY A 57 38.22 0.76 8.45
N VAL A 58 38.19 1.86 7.67
CA VAL A 58 36.97 2.67 7.49
C VAL A 58 35.92 1.89 6.72
N ARG A 59 36.32 1.21 5.64
CA ARG A 59 35.39 0.37 4.86
C ARG A 59 34.82 -0.77 5.70
N GLU A 60 35.62 -1.40 6.56
CA GLU A 60 35.13 -2.42 7.48
C GLU A 60 34.13 -1.85 8.49
N THR A 61 34.39 -0.67 9.06
CA THR A 61 33.42 0.01 9.95
C THR A 61 32.09 0.28 9.23
N VAL A 62 32.13 0.71 7.96
CA VAL A 62 30.90 0.87 7.15
C VAL A 62 30.18 -0.46 6.96
N LEU A 63 30.90 -1.56 6.70
CA LEU A 63 30.30 -2.89 6.58
C LEU A 63 29.68 -3.38 7.89
N VAL A 64 30.30 -3.09 9.04
CA VAL A 64 29.72 -3.39 10.36
C VAL A 64 28.40 -2.64 10.57
N HIS A 65 28.36 -1.34 10.25
CA HIS A 65 27.10 -0.58 10.33
C HIS A 65 26.05 -1.05 9.33
N ALA A 66 26.45 -1.42 8.10
CA ALA A 66 25.54 -2.00 7.12
C ALA A 66 24.94 -3.32 7.61
N LEU A 67 25.74 -4.18 8.26
CA LEU A 67 25.23 -5.37 8.92
C LEU A 67 24.23 -5.00 10.03
N TYR A 68 24.55 -4.05 10.91
CA TYR A 68 23.63 -3.66 11.99
C TYR A 68 22.29 -3.16 11.47
N ILE A 69 22.29 -2.33 10.42
CA ILE A 69 21.05 -1.85 9.80
C ILE A 69 20.25 -3.01 9.20
N HIS A 70 20.92 -3.96 8.54
CA HIS A 70 20.27 -5.17 8.01
C HIS A 70 19.68 -6.08 9.11
N LEU A 71 20.41 -6.29 10.20
CA LEU A 71 19.97 -7.11 11.32
C LEU A 71 18.81 -6.42 12.07
N GLU A 72 18.90 -5.12 12.35
CA GLU A 72 17.81 -4.38 13.02
C GLU A 72 16.56 -4.30 12.14
N PHE A 73 16.72 -4.11 10.83
CA PHE A 73 15.61 -4.21 9.87
C PHE A 73 14.87 -5.54 10.03
N THR A 74 15.62 -6.65 10.05
CA THR A 74 15.06 -8.00 10.17
C THR A 74 14.34 -8.19 11.50
N VAL A 75 14.99 -7.85 12.62
CA VAL A 75 14.36 -7.93 13.97
C VAL A 75 13.04 -7.17 14.01
N ARG A 76 13.01 -5.95 13.49
CA ARG A 76 11.82 -5.09 13.51
C ARG A 76 10.72 -5.57 12.58
N LEU A 77 11.08 -6.11 11.43
CA LEU A 77 10.14 -6.68 10.47
C LEU A 77 9.42 -7.88 11.09
N GLU A 78 10.20 -8.81 11.64
CA GLU A 78 9.69 -10.06 12.20
C GLU A 78 8.85 -9.83 13.46
N MET A 79 9.33 -9.02 14.41
CA MET A 79 8.60 -8.75 15.65
C MET A 79 7.35 -7.89 15.43
N GLY A 80 7.38 -7.00 14.44
CA GLY A 80 6.31 -6.06 14.16
C GLY A 80 5.39 -6.57 13.04
N PRO A 81 5.49 -6.02 11.82
CA PRO A 81 4.50 -6.27 10.78
C PRO A 81 4.19 -7.74 10.49
N VAL A 82 5.18 -8.63 10.44
CA VAL A 82 4.96 -10.04 10.09
C VAL A 82 4.19 -10.77 11.19
N ASN A 83 4.67 -10.68 12.44
CA ASN A 83 3.99 -11.29 13.59
C ASN A 83 2.62 -10.66 13.89
N GLU A 84 2.47 -9.35 13.74
CA GLU A 84 1.18 -8.68 13.87
C GLU A 84 0.18 -9.17 12.82
N THR A 85 0.61 -9.36 11.57
CA THR A 85 -0.23 -9.92 10.51
C THR A 85 -0.59 -11.38 10.79
N CYS A 86 0.35 -12.20 11.27
CA CYS A 86 0.07 -13.58 11.65
C CYS A 86 -0.97 -13.67 12.78
N ALA A 87 -0.86 -12.81 13.79
CA ALA A 87 -1.86 -12.69 14.85
C ALA A 87 -3.21 -12.18 14.31
N LEU A 88 -3.19 -11.22 13.40
CA LEU A 88 -4.38 -10.68 12.75
C LEU A 88 -5.14 -11.74 11.95
N LEU A 89 -4.44 -12.59 11.18
CA LEU A 89 -5.02 -13.70 10.42
C LEU A 89 -5.73 -14.75 11.31
N ARG A 90 -5.34 -14.84 12.59
CA ARG A 90 -6.02 -15.68 13.59
C ARG A 90 -7.29 -15.06 14.16
N SER A 91 -7.48 -13.75 14.01
CA SER A 91 -8.67 -13.08 14.51
C SER A 91 -9.93 -13.65 13.85
N PRO A 92 -10.96 -14.07 14.62
CA PRO A 92 -12.21 -14.58 14.05
C PRO A 92 -12.91 -13.58 13.12
N ARG A 93 -12.68 -12.28 13.33
CA ARG A 93 -13.34 -11.20 12.57
C ARG A 93 -12.58 -10.80 11.31
N PHE A 94 -11.30 -11.16 11.18
CA PHE A 94 -10.49 -10.76 10.05
C PHE A 94 -10.38 -11.92 9.05
N LEU A 95 -10.96 -11.73 7.87
CA LEU A 95 -11.04 -12.76 6.82
C LEU A 95 -11.54 -14.11 7.38
N PRO A 96 -12.78 -14.15 7.94
CA PRO A 96 -13.33 -15.34 8.59
C PRO A 96 -13.34 -16.58 7.68
N TRP A 97 -13.50 -16.36 6.37
CA TRP A 97 -13.58 -17.34 5.31
C TRP A 97 -12.24 -17.94 4.85
N LEU A 98 -11.09 -17.52 5.41
CA LEU A 98 -9.82 -18.19 5.12
C LEU A 98 -9.84 -19.65 5.63
N PRO A 99 -9.27 -20.61 4.87
CA PRO A 99 -9.18 -22.00 5.30
C PRO A 99 -8.53 -22.15 6.67
N ALA A 100 -9.07 -23.02 7.52
CA ALA A 100 -8.55 -23.24 8.87
C ALA A 100 -7.05 -23.60 8.86
N GLY A 101 -6.62 -24.45 7.92
CA GLY A 101 -5.20 -24.80 7.78
C GLY A 101 -4.29 -23.60 7.47
N MET A 102 -4.77 -22.60 6.73
CA MET A 102 -4.00 -21.38 6.46
C MET A 102 -3.86 -20.55 7.74
N LYS A 103 -4.95 -20.44 8.52
CA LYS A 103 -4.89 -19.79 9.83
C LYS A 103 -3.98 -20.54 10.81
N ASP A 104 -3.91 -21.86 10.76
CA ASP A 104 -3.03 -22.64 11.62
C ASP A 104 -1.55 -22.51 11.23
N ASP A 105 -1.25 -22.48 9.93
CA ASP A 105 0.11 -22.25 9.43
C ASP A 105 0.64 -20.85 9.81
N ALA A 106 -0.23 -19.84 9.92
CA ALA A 106 0.17 -18.52 10.43
C ALA A 106 0.75 -18.56 11.85
N LEU A 107 0.36 -19.51 12.72
CA LEU A 107 0.95 -19.66 14.06
C LEU A 107 2.35 -20.27 14.02
N ARG A 108 2.61 -21.12 13.02
CA ARG A 108 3.93 -21.71 12.81
C ARG A 108 4.91 -20.65 12.30
N ILE A 109 4.47 -19.85 11.33
CA ILE A 109 5.20 -18.66 10.86
C ILE A 109 5.48 -17.72 12.04
N TYR A 110 4.46 -17.40 12.84
CA TYR A 110 4.64 -16.53 14.02
C TYR A 110 5.75 -17.04 14.96
N THR A 111 5.83 -18.36 15.12
CA THR A 111 6.87 -18.99 15.96
C THR A 111 8.25 -18.93 15.30
N ASP A 112 8.33 -19.18 14.00
CA ASP A 112 9.56 -19.07 13.22
C ASP A 112 10.09 -17.62 13.28
N GLU A 113 9.24 -16.60 13.09
CA GLU A 113 9.67 -15.17 13.10
C GLU A 113 10.16 -14.66 14.44
N ALA A 114 9.49 -15.05 15.53
CA ALA A 114 9.99 -14.71 16.86
C ALA A 114 11.40 -15.31 17.10
N ALA A 115 11.67 -16.50 16.54
CA ALA A 115 12.95 -17.16 16.63
C ALA A 115 14.00 -16.52 15.70
N HIS A 116 13.61 -16.12 14.48
CA HIS A 116 14.46 -15.37 13.56
C HIS A 116 14.92 -14.04 14.18
N ALA A 117 14.00 -13.29 14.80
CA ALA A 117 14.32 -12.06 15.51
C ALA A 117 15.33 -12.30 16.64
N GLU A 118 15.13 -13.35 17.46
CA GLU A 118 16.05 -13.67 18.55
C GLU A 118 17.44 -14.08 18.05
N MET A 119 17.51 -14.94 17.02
CA MET A 119 18.75 -15.36 16.37
C MET A 119 19.53 -14.13 15.83
N THR A 120 18.81 -13.22 15.18
CA THR A 120 19.34 -11.99 14.57
C THR A 120 19.85 -11.02 15.61
N HIS A 121 19.08 -10.79 16.68
CA HIS A 121 19.51 -9.93 17.77
C HIS A 121 20.76 -10.45 18.49
N ARG A 122 20.89 -11.77 18.64
CA ARG A 122 22.10 -12.39 19.19
C ARG A 122 23.34 -12.16 18.33
N LEU A 123 23.23 -12.29 17.01
CA LEU A 123 24.35 -12.00 16.12
C LEU A 123 24.76 -10.53 16.21
N LEU A 124 23.79 -9.61 16.25
CA LEU A 124 24.04 -8.18 16.45
C LEU A 124 24.85 -7.94 17.73
N ALA A 125 24.43 -8.54 18.86
CA ALA A 125 25.15 -8.42 20.13
C ALA A 125 26.57 -9.01 20.05
N ALA A 126 26.75 -10.17 19.42
CA ALA A 126 28.05 -10.80 19.26
C ALA A 126 29.01 -9.95 18.42
N VAL A 127 28.53 -9.34 17.33
CA VAL A 127 29.34 -8.43 16.50
C VAL A 127 29.74 -7.18 17.27
N ARG A 128 28.83 -6.61 18.09
CA ARG A 128 29.16 -5.49 18.97
C ARG A 128 30.25 -5.84 19.96
N ASP A 129 30.13 -6.99 20.60
CA ASP A 129 31.08 -7.41 21.63
C ASP A 129 32.47 -7.73 21.04
N GLU A 130 32.52 -8.27 19.81
CA GLU A 130 33.77 -8.54 19.09
C GLU A 130 34.44 -7.28 18.55
N THR A 131 33.68 -6.37 17.93
CA THR A 131 34.22 -5.21 17.23
C THR A 131 34.41 -3.98 18.11
N GLY A 132 33.65 -3.89 19.22
CA GLY A 132 33.53 -2.67 20.02
C GLY A 132 32.78 -1.53 19.32
N ILE A 133 32.28 -1.73 18.09
CA ILE A 133 31.52 -0.73 17.34
C ILE A 133 30.07 -0.77 17.82
N VAL A 134 29.57 0.37 18.30
CA VAL A 134 28.21 0.50 18.81
C VAL A 134 27.24 0.74 17.66
N PRO A 135 26.15 -0.04 17.54
CA PRO A 135 25.10 0.22 16.57
C PRO A 135 24.48 1.60 16.77
N THR A 136 24.19 2.30 15.67
CA THR A 136 23.46 3.56 15.71
C THR A 136 22.00 3.30 16.07
N ASP A 137 21.50 3.99 17.09
CA ASP A 137 20.07 3.96 17.41
C ASP A 137 19.25 4.59 16.29
N HIS A 138 18.33 3.84 15.72
CA HIS A 138 17.46 4.28 14.64
C HIS A 138 16.18 3.46 14.61
N SER A 139 15.12 4.04 14.04
CA SER A 139 13.95 3.29 13.60
C SER A 139 14.09 3.01 12.12
N PRO A 140 14.01 1.74 11.67
CA PRO A 140 14.07 1.43 10.25
C PRO A 140 13.06 2.23 9.41
N ARG A 141 13.50 2.76 8.28
CA ARG A 141 12.71 3.59 7.35
C ARG A 141 11.39 2.93 6.97
N PHE A 142 11.39 1.62 6.73
CA PHE A 142 10.18 0.90 6.31
C PHE A 142 9.05 1.01 7.33
N LEU A 143 9.35 1.11 8.64
CA LEU A 143 8.32 1.30 9.67
C LEU A 143 7.66 2.68 9.55
N GLY A 144 8.45 3.70 9.24
CA GLY A 144 7.95 5.05 8.96
C GLY A 144 7.04 5.07 7.73
N GLU A 145 7.46 4.43 6.64
CA GLU A 145 6.66 4.33 5.41
C GLU A 145 5.39 3.49 5.63
N LEU A 146 5.47 2.36 6.32
CA LEU A 146 4.31 1.56 6.66
C LEU A 146 3.33 2.35 7.54
N SER A 147 3.84 3.09 8.54
CA SER A 147 3.01 3.95 9.40
C SER A 147 2.32 5.06 8.61
N ARG A 148 3.02 5.66 7.63
CA ARG A 148 2.46 6.67 6.72
C ARG A 148 1.33 6.08 5.88
N LEU A 149 1.57 4.94 5.22
CA LEU A 149 0.57 4.23 4.41
C LEU A 149 -0.64 3.80 5.25
N TYR A 150 -0.39 3.29 6.45
CA TYR A 150 -1.42 2.88 7.39
C TYR A 150 -2.28 4.06 7.88
N SER A 151 -1.65 5.18 8.24
CA SER A 151 -2.34 6.33 8.82
C SER A 151 -3.13 7.13 7.77
N ALA A 152 -2.70 7.10 6.51
CA ALA A 152 -3.43 7.69 5.37
C ALA A 152 -4.76 6.97 5.07
N GLU A 153 -4.98 5.79 5.65
CA GLU A 153 -6.16 4.98 5.39
C GLU A 153 -7.22 5.06 6.50
N LEU A 154 -8.48 4.92 6.09
CA LEU A 154 -9.60 4.80 7.02
C LEU A 154 -9.40 3.59 7.94
N PRO A 155 -9.85 3.64 9.21
CA PRO A 155 -9.63 2.57 10.18
C PRO A 155 -10.03 1.16 9.72
N VAL A 156 -11.06 1.05 8.87
CA VAL A 156 -11.53 -0.23 8.31
C VAL A 156 -10.54 -0.86 7.31
N TYR A 157 -9.72 -0.07 6.61
CA TYR A 157 -8.78 -0.56 5.59
C TYR A 157 -7.37 -0.79 6.13
N ARG A 158 -7.04 -0.19 7.26
CA ARG A 158 -5.75 -0.31 7.96
C ARG A 158 -5.24 -1.74 8.14
N PRO A 159 -6.08 -2.73 8.55
CA PRO A 159 -5.64 -4.12 8.63
C PRO A 159 -5.18 -4.71 7.28
N LEU A 160 -5.77 -4.27 6.17
CA LEU A 160 -5.36 -4.71 4.83
C LEU A 160 -4.01 -4.12 4.43
N VAL A 161 -3.69 -2.88 4.82
CA VAL A 161 -2.37 -2.29 4.57
C VAL A 161 -1.27 -3.16 5.20
N LYS A 162 -1.45 -3.57 6.47
CA LYS A 162 -0.52 -4.48 7.16
C LYS A 162 -0.42 -5.83 6.46
N LEU A 163 -1.56 -6.43 6.11
CA LEU A 163 -1.60 -7.71 5.41
C LEU A 163 -0.84 -7.68 4.08
N PHE A 164 -1.07 -6.66 3.25
CA PHE A 164 -0.41 -6.55 1.95
C PHE A 164 1.06 -6.15 2.08
N PHE A 165 1.43 -5.37 3.10
CA PHE A 165 2.83 -5.15 3.44
C PHE A 165 3.53 -6.46 3.76
N THR A 166 2.95 -7.29 4.64
CA THR A 166 3.51 -8.60 4.99
C THR A 166 3.58 -9.53 3.78
N ILE A 167 2.52 -9.63 2.96
CA ILE A 167 2.58 -10.44 1.73
C ILE A 167 3.74 -10.01 0.83
N VAL A 168 3.96 -8.70 0.68
CA VAL A 168 5.07 -8.18 -0.13
C VAL A 168 6.42 -8.46 0.54
N SER A 169 6.59 -8.18 1.82
CA SER A 169 7.87 -8.41 2.53
C SER A 169 8.29 -9.88 2.46
N GLU A 170 7.36 -10.79 2.75
CA GLU A 170 7.60 -12.24 2.79
C GLU A 170 7.87 -12.83 1.41
N THR A 171 7.44 -12.13 0.35
CA THR A 171 7.76 -12.53 -1.02
C THR A 171 9.07 -11.93 -1.54
N LEU A 172 9.60 -10.90 -0.88
CA LEU A 172 10.85 -10.21 -1.23
C LEU A 172 12.06 -10.65 -0.39
N ILE A 173 11.85 -10.95 0.90
CA ILE A 173 12.92 -11.20 1.87
C ILE A 173 13.82 -12.38 1.49
N THR A 174 13.27 -13.41 0.84
CA THR A 174 14.07 -14.56 0.36
C THR A 174 15.15 -14.13 -0.65
N GLY A 175 14.94 -13.04 -1.38
CA GLY A 175 15.91 -12.50 -2.35
C GLY A 175 17.18 -11.95 -1.70
N SER A 176 17.06 -11.20 -0.60
CA SER A 176 18.21 -10.64 0.12
C SER A 176 18.97 -11.73 0.90
N LEU A 177 18.25 -12.70 1.48
CA LEU A 177 18.83 -13.75 2.32
C LEU A 177 19.54 -14.88 1.54
N THR A 178 19.35 -14.99 0.22
CA THR A 178 19.95 -16.09 -0.58
C THR A 178 21.33 -15.78 -1.15
N LYS A 179 21.74 -14.50 -1.19
CA LYS A 179 23.06 -14.07 -1.67
C LYS A 179 24.12 -14.20 -0.58
N LEU A 180 23.83 -13.70 0.63
CA LEU A 180 24.79 -13.64 1.74
C LEU A 180 25.40 -15.00 2.14
N PRO A 181 24.66 -16.12 2.19
CA PRO A 181 25.23 -17.44 2.53
C PRO A 181 26.34 -17.93 1.59
N LYS A 182 26.35 -17.42 0.34
CA LYS A 182 27.25 -17.85 -0.73
C LYS A 182 28.53 -17.02 -0.83
N ASP A 183 28.59 -15.87 -0.18
CA ASP A 183 29.78 -15.00 -0.21
C ASP A 183 30.85 -15.54 0.75
N PRO A 184 31.98 -16.11 0.25
CA PRO A 184 33.00 -16.69 1.10
C PRO A 184 33.84 -15.64 1.85
N SER A 185 33.75 -14.35 1.48
CA SER A 185 34.47 -13.26 2.12
C SER A 185 33.84 -12.84 3.45
N VAL A 186 32.59 -13.24 3.71
CA VAL A 186 31.81 -12.82 4.88
C VAL A 186 31.99 -13.78 6.07
N GLN A 187 31.90 -13.25 7.29
CA GLN A 187 31.92 -14.02 8.54
C GLN A 187 31.01 -15.25 8.47
N GLN A 188 31.52 -16.38 8.98
CA GLN A 188 30.77 -17.65 8.92
C GLN A 188 29.45 -17.57 9.70
N SER A 189 29.46 -16.90 10.86
CA SER A 189 28.26 -16.68 11.68
C SER A 189 27.15 -15.91 10.94
N VAL A 190 27.51 -14.89 10.17
CA VAL A 190 26.57 -14.12 9.35
C VAL A 190 25.97 -14.97 8.23
N ARG A 191 26.80 -15.76 7.55
CA ARG A 191 26.37 -16.69 6.51
C ARG A 191 25.48 -17.81 7.05
N ASP A 192 25.83 -18.34 8.22
CA ASP A 192 25.09 -19.37 8.91
C ASP A 192 23.68 -18.87 9.24
N LEU A 193 23.57 -17.69 9.85
CA LEU A 193 22.30 -17.04 10.16
C LEU A 193 21.44 -16.89 8.91
N ALA A 194 21.99 -16.28 7.86
CA ALA A 194 21.24 -16.05 6.61
C ALA A 194 20.80 -17.37 5.96
N GLN A 195 21.62 -18.43 6.05
CA GLN A 195 21.26 -19.75 5.52
C GLN A 195 20.11 -20.40 6.30
N ASP A 196 20.12 -20.27 7.64
CA ASP A 196 19.06 -20.82 8.48
C ASP A 196 17.75 -20.08 8.27
N HIS A 197 17.80 -18.74 8.26
CA HIS A 197 16.65 -17.90 8.01
C HIS A 197 16.06 -18.17 6.61
N ALA A 198 16.89 -18.15 5.56
CA ALA A 198 16.42 -18.40 4.18
C ALA A 198 15.75 -19.77 3.98
N ALA A 199 16.13 -20.79 4.77
CA ALA A 199 15.52 -22.11 4.69
C ALA A 199 14.07 -22.12 5.17
N ASP A 200 13.76 -21.28 6.15
CA ASP A 200 12.41 -21.12 6.71
C ASP A 200 11.60 -20.16 5.83
N GLU A 201 12.20 -19.07 5.37
CA GLU A 201 11.59 -18.11 4.44
C GLU A 201 11.13 -18.72 3.12
N GLY A 202 11.79 -19.77 2.63
CA GLY A 202 11.31 -20.50 1.46
C GLY A 202 9.90 -21.08 1.65
N ARG A 203 9.52 -21.45 2.88
CA ARG A 203 8.18 -21.92 3.24
C ARG A 203 7.22 -20.75 3.44
N HIS A 204 7.69 -19.66 4.04
CA HIS A 204 6.89 -18.47 4.31
C HIS A 204 6.49 -17.76 3.00
N HIS A 205 7.45 -17.58 2.09
CA HIS A 205 7.21 -17.15 0.72
C HIS A 205 6.10 -17.97 0.05
N ALA A 206 6.19 -19.31 0.13
CA ALA A 206 5.19 -20.20 -0.46
C ALA A 206 3.81 -20.11 0.21
N TYR A 207 3.77 -19.78 1.50
CA TYR A 207 2.53 -19.50 2.22
C TYR A 207 1.91 -18.18 1.79
N PHE A 208 2.65 -17.08 1.84
CA PHE A 208 2.14 -15.74 1.54
C PHE A 208 1.78 -15.58 0.06
N LYS A 209 2.49 -16.28 -0.84
CA LYS A 209 2.07 -16.41 -2.25
C LYS A 209 0.72 -17.10 -2.40
N GLN A 210 0.49 -18.23 -1.73
CA GLN A 210 -0.80 -18.92 -1.76
C GLN A 210 -1.91 -18.10 -1.08
N LEU A 211 -1.60 -17.39 0.01
CA LEU A 211 -2.52 -16.46 0.65
C LEU A 211 -2.94 -15.36 -0.33
N PHE A 212 -1.99 -14.76 -1.05
CA PHE A 212 -2.28 -13.74 -2.06
C PHE A 212 -3.14 -14.29 -3.20
N GLU A 213 -2.79 -15.46 -3.76
CA GLU A 213 -3.55 -16.14 -4.82
C GLU A 213 -4.98 -16.50 -4.38
N TYR A 214 -5.17 -16.81 -3.10
CA TYR A 214 -6.48 -17.09 -2.53
C TYR A 214 -7.28 -15.80 -2.27
N LEU A 215 -6.64 -14.77 -1.71
CA LEU A 215 -7.24 -13.52 -1.28
C LEU A 215 -7.61 -12.59 -2.45
N TRP A 216 -6.64 -12.30 -3.33
CA TRP A 216 -6.77 -11.29 -4.38
C TRP A 216 -8.02 -11.44 -5.27
N PRO A 217 -8.31 -12.63 -5.86
CA PRO A 217 -9.49 -12.79 -6.71
C PRO A 217 -10.82 -12.65 -5.95
N ARG A 218 -10.81 -12.84 -4.62
CA ARG A 218 -11.99 -12.74 -3.74
C ARG A 218 -12.26 -11.33 -3.24
N LEU A 219 -11.31 -10.40 -3.38
CA LEU A 219 -11.54 -9.00 -3.05
C LEU A 219 -12.48 -8.33 -4.07
N PRO A 220 -13.44 -7.49 -3.61
CA PRO A 220 -14.24 -6.65 -4.50
C PRO A 220 -13.35 -5.78 -5.38
N VAL A 221 -13.78 -5.53 -6.63
CA VAL A 221 -13.01 -4.73 -7.61
C VAL A 221 -12.57 -3.37 -7.06
N PRO A 222 -13.43 -2.57 -6.38
CA PRO A 222 -12.99 -1.29 -5.82
C PRO A 222 -11.87 -1.43 -4.79
N LEU A 223 -11.94 -2.48 -3.96
CA LEU A 223 -10.93 -2.75 -2.94
C LEU A 223 -9.62 -3.26 -3.56
N ARG A 224 -9.69 -4.10 -4.61
CA ARG A 224 -8.51 -4.49 -5.39
C ARG A 224 -7.80 -3.27 -5.97
N ARG A 225 -8.53 -2.35 -6.61
CA ARG A 225 -7.94 -1.13 -7.16
C ARG A 225 -7.27 -0.30 -6.07
N LYS A 226 -7.97 -0.06 -4.96
CA LYS A 226 -7.45 0.72 -3.83
C LYS A 226 -6.16 0.13 -3.28
N ILE A 227 -6.15 -1.17 -2.97
CA ILE A 227 -4.94 -1.84 -2.50
C ILE A 227 -3.85 -1.85 -3.58
N GLY A 228 -4.22 -2.15 -4.83
CA GLY A 228 -3.29 -2.21 -5.96
C GLY A 228 -2.52 -0.91 -6.16
N MET A 229 -3.16 0.24 -5.96
CA MET A 229 -2.51 1.55 -6.01
C MET A 229 -1.51 1.78 -4.87
N LEU A 230 -1.64 1.10 -3.73
CA LEU A 230 -0.71 1.17 -2.60
C LEU A 230 0.49 0.24 -2.76
N LEU A 231 0.34 -0.87 -3.48
CA LEU A 231 1.37 -1.89 -3.63
C LEU A 231 2.74 -1.38 -4.15
N PRO A 232 2.85 -0.42 -5.10
CA PRO A 232 4.18 0.05 -5.51
C PRO A 232 4.89 0.83 -4.39
N ASP A 233 4.16 1.58 -3.57
CA ASP A 233 4.75 2.23 -2.39
C ASP A 233 5.12 1.21 -1.31
N VAL A 234 4.35 0.13 -1.15
CA VAL A 234 4.69 -0.98 -0.25
C VAL A 234 5.98 -1.67 -0.68
N VAL A 235 6.15 -1.96 -1.97
CA VAL A 235 7.39 -2.56 -2.52
C VAL A 235 8.59 -1.64 -2.27
N LEU A 236 8.45 -0.34 -2.51
CA LEU A 236 9.51 0.64 -2.25
C LEU A 236 9.79 0.83 -0.76
N ALA A 237 8.76 0.79 0.10
CA ALA A 237 8.94 0.87 1.55
C ALA A 237 9.87 -0.26 2.06
N PHE A 238 9.76 -1.45 1.47
CA PHE A 238 10.57 -2.60 1.83
C PHE A 238 11.98 -2.59 1.22
N LEU A 239 12.12 -2.22 -0.06
CA LEU A 239 13.38 -2.38 -0.82
C LEU A 239 14.30 -1.15 -0.80
N TRP A 240 13.75 0.03 -0.51
CA TRP A 240 14.53 1.25 -0.63
C TRP A 240 15.58 1.38 0.48
N LEU A 241 16.67 2.07 0.17
CA LEU A 241 17.77 2.31 1.10
C LEU A 241 17.26 3.02 2.37
N ASP A 242 17.73 2.58 3.54
CA ASP A 242 17.44 3.26 4.81
C ASP A 242 18.32 4.50 4.97
N GLU A 243 18.01 5.53 4.20
CA GLU A 243 18.81 6.76 4.14
C GLU A 243 19.03 7.40 5.52
N PRO A 244 18.03 7.52 6.42
CA PRO A 244 18.24 8.05 7.76
C PRO A 244 19.23 7.21 8.58
N ALA A 245 19.10 5.88 8.57
CA ALA A 245 19.98 4.99 9.33
C ALA A 245 21.42 5.05 8.80
N PHE A 246 21.60 4.99 7.48
CA PHE A 246 22.92 5.08 6.87
C PHE A 246 23.56 6.46 7.07
N THR A 247 22.80 7.54 6.99
CA THR A 247 23.32 8.89 7.27
C THR A 247 23.82 8.97 8.70
N ALA A 248 23.03 8.52 9.67
CA ALA A 248 23.42 8.52 11.08
C ALA A 248 24.62 7.62 11.37
N ALA A 249 24.75 6.49 10.67
CA ALA A 249 25.91 5.59 10.78
C ALA A 249 27.19 6.16 10.14
N LEU A 250 27.07 6.95 9.06
CA LEU A 250 28.21 7.54 8.37
C LEU A 250 28.64 8.89 8.96
N GLU A 251 27.79 9.58 9.72
CA GLU A 251 28.11 10.88 10.32
C GLU A 251 29.42 10.87 11.13
N PRO A 252 29.71 9.87 12.00
CA PRO A 252 30.99 9.83 12.73
C PRO A 252 32.22 9.56 11.84
N ILE A 253 32.00 9.07 10.62
CA ILE A 253 33.06 8.66 9.67
C ILE A 253 33.36 9.78 8.67
N LEU A 254 32.32 10.40 8.12
CA LEU A 254 32.40 11.37 7.03
C LEU A 254 32.04 12.80 7.43
N GLY A 255 31.51 13.00 8.65
CA GLY A 255 30.94 14.27 9.08
C GLY A 255 29.83 14.74 8.12
N GLY A 256 29.79 16.05 7.85
CA GLY A 256 28.75 16.66 7.02
C GLY A 256 28.64 16.16 5.57
N ALA A 257 29.55 15.30 5.10
CA ALA A 257 29.42 14.63 3.80
C ALA A 257 28.49 13.40 3.85
N ALA A 258 28.13 12.87 5.02
CA ALA A 258 27.35 11.64 5.16
C ALA A 258 26.01 11.68 4.40
N GLY A 259 25.23 12.75 4.60
CA GLY A 259 23.94 12.90 3.91
C GLY A 259 24.05 12.97 2.39
N MET A 260 25.09 13.63 1.87
CA MET A 260 25.38 13.70 0.43
C MET A 260 25.71 12.31 -0.12
N VAL A 261 26.61 11.57 0.53
CA VAL A 261 27.00 10.21 0.10
C VAL A 261 25.79 9.28 0.02
N VAL A 262 24.93 9.33 1.04
CA VAL A 262 23.73 8.48 1.09
C VAL A 262 22.74 8.87 0.00
N ALA A 263 22.48 10.17 -0.20
CA ALA A 263 21.58 10.65 -1.25
C ALA A 263 22.09 10.28 -2.65
N GLU A 264 23.38 10.52 -2.93
CA GLU A 264 23.99 10.13 -4.22
C GLU A 264 23.96 8.61 -4.43
N THR A 265 24.12 7.82 -3.37
CA THR A 265 23.99 6.36 -3.44
C THR A 265 22.55 5.94 -3.72
N ALA A 266 21.55 6.58 -3.12
CA ALA A 266 20.14 6.29 -3.34
C ALA A 266 19.68 6.65 -4.77
N ASP A 267 20.21 7.75 -5.32
CA ASP A 267 19.91 8.23 -6.68
C ASP A 267 20.69 7.51 -7.78
N ALA A 268 21.68 6.69 -7.42
CA ALA A 268 22.50 5.96 -8.40
C ALA A 268 21.67 4.95 -9.22
N GLU A 269 21.95 4.87 -10.52
CA GLU A 269 21.27 3.96 -11.46
C GLU A 269 21.41 2.49 -11.03
N ASP A 270 22.58 2.09 -10.53
CA ASP A 270 22.82 0.73 -10.05
C ASP A 270 21.94 0.38 -8.84
N THR A 271 21.78 1.31 -7.88
CA THR A 271 20.88 1.14 -6.73
C THR A 271 19.44 0.98 -7.19
N ARG A 272 19.02 1.77 -8.18
CA ARG A 272 17.69 1.66 -8.79
C ARG A 272 17.49 0.32 -9.47
N ALA A 273 18.49 -0.15 -10.24
CA ALA A 273 18.47 -1.44 -10.91
C ALA A 273 18.34 -2.60 -9.91
N GLU A 274 19.07 -2.54 -8.79
CA GLU A 274 18.98 -3.54 -7.73
C GLU A 274 17.61 -3.61 -7.07
N VAL A 275 16.96 -2.46 -6.86
CA VAL A 275 15.57 -2.42 -6.36
C VAL A 275 14.64 -3.11 -7.35
N LEU A 276 14.80 -2.88 -8.66
CA LEU A 276 13.98 -3.52 -9.69
C LEU A 276 14.23 -5.03 -9.77
N ASP A 277 15.48 -5.46 -9.73
CA ASP A 277 15.87 -6.87 -9.71
C ASP A 277 15.31 -7.59 -8.49
N SER A 278 15.40 -6.94 -7.32
CA SER A 278 14.87 -7.47 -6.07
C SER A 278 13.34 -7.52 -6.06
N ALA A 279 12.66 -6.58 -6.72
CA ALA A 279 11.20 -6.56 -6.86
C ALA A 279 10.67 -7.61 -7.85
N ALA A 280 11.49 -8.09 -8.78
CA ALA A 280 11.05 -8.91 -9.90
C ALA A 280 10.23 -10.17 -9.51
N PRO A 281 10.57 -10.95 -8.45
CA PRO A 281 9.75 -12.08 -8.01
C PRO A 281 8.33 -11.68 -7.61
N THR A 282 8.18 -10.61 -6.81
CA THR A 282 6.87 -10.09 -6.40
C THR A 282 6.10 -9.53 -7.59
N LEU A 283 6.74 -8.78 -8.49
CA LEU A 283 6.08 -8.30 -9.72
C LEU A 283 5.55 -9.44 -10.58
N ARG A 284 6.28 -10.55 -10.69
CA ARG A 284 5.80 -11.77 -11.39
C ARG A 284 4.58 -12.37 -10.70
N MET A 285 4.57 -12.44 -9.36
CA MET A 285 3.41 -12.91 -8.60
C MET A 285 2.19 -12.02 -8.84
N LEU A 286 2.35 -10.69 -8.75
CA LEU A 286 1.27 -9.74 -9.00
C LEU A 286 0.70 -9.88 -10.42
N ARG A 287 1.58 -10.02 -11.42
CA ARG A 287 1.17 -10.26 -12.82
C ARG A 287 0.39 -11.54 -12.98
N ALA A 288 0.87 -12.64 -12.41
CA ALA A 288 0.20 -13.94 -12.50
C ALA A 288 -1.21 -13.93 -11.87
N ALA A 289 -1.45 -13.05 -10.89
CA ALA A 289 -2.76 -12.87 -10.27
C ALA A 289 -3.67 -11.84 -10.98
N GLY A 290 -3.24 -11.27 -12.11
CA GLY A 290 -4.03 -10.29 -12.87
C GLY A 290 -4.09 -8.90 -12.21
N VAL A 291 -3.15 -8.56 -11.33
CA VAL A 291 -3.11 -7.23 -10.66
C VAL A 291 -3.01 -6.09 -11.67
N PHE A 292 -2.23 -6.32 -12.73
CA PHE A 292 -1.98 -5.33 -13.78
C PHE A 292 -3.06 -5.31 -14.88
N ASP A 293 -4.11 -6.14 -14.77
CA ASP A 293 -5.27 -6.07 -15.66
C ASP A 293 -6.08 -4.79 -15.40
N ASP A 294 -5.93 -4.19 -14.21
CA ASP A 294 -6.46 -2.87 -13.92
C ASP A 294 -5.46 -1.78 -14.38
N PRO A 295 -5.81 -0.95 -15.38
CA PRO A 295 -4.90 0.06 -15.92
C PRO A 295 -4.53 1.13 -14.89
N VAL A 296 -5.39 1.40 -13.89
CA VAL A 296 -5.07 2.36 -12.82
C VAL A 296 -3.92 1.82 -11.95
N VAL A 297 -3.97 0.53 -11.64
CA VAL A 297 -2.93 -0.13 -10.85
C VAL A 297 -1.64 -0.26 -11.66
N ALA A 298 -1.73 -0.65 -12.93
CA ALA A 298 -0.58 -0.69 -13.83
C ALA A 298 0.13 0.68 -13.92
N ASN A 299 -0.63 1.76 -14.09
CA ASN A 299 -0.09 3.12 -14.13
C ASN A 299 0.57 3.54 -12.81
N ALA A 300 0.02 3.13 -11.66
CA ALA A 300 0.63 3.41 -10.36
C ALA A 300 2.03 2.79 -10.22
N PHE A 301 2.21 1.54 -10.70
CA PHE A 301 3.52 0.89 -10.73
C PHE A 301 4.49 1.56 -11.72
N GLN A 302 4.01 1.88 -12.93
CA GLN A 302 4.82 2.58 -13.93
C GLN A 302 5.27 3.97 -13.45
N GLY A 303 4.38 4.72 -12.77
CA GLY A 303 4.69 6.02 -12.17
C GLY A 303 5.78 5.95 -11.08
N LYS A 304 5.98 4.76 -10.51
CA LYS A 304 7.06 4.45 -9.56
C LYS A 304 8.23 3.71 -10.23
N GLY A 305 8.28 3.70 -11.56
CA GLY A 305 9.34 3.15 -12.40
C GLY A 305 9.44 1.62 -12.42
N PHE A 306 8.41 0.90 -11.97
CA PHE A 306 8.38 -0.55 -12.10
C PHE A 306 7.92 -0.98 -13.50
N PRO A 307 8.57 -2.00 -14.11
CA PRO A 307 8.18 -2.49 -15.43
C PRO A 307 6.85 -3.25 -15.37
N VAL A 308 5.86 -2.79 -16.15
CA VAL A 308 4.59 -3.47 -16.37
C VAL A 308 4.45 -3.79 -17.86
N GLU A 309 4.74 -5.03 -18.24
CA GLU A 309 4.60 -5.51 -19.62
C GLU A 309 3.12 -5.50 -20.07
N GLY A 310 2.86 -5.04 -21.29
CA GLY A 310 1.52 -5.06 -21.90
C GLY A 310 0.58 -3.92 -21.50
N ALA A 311 1.00 -3.02 -20.61
CA ALA A 311 0.24 -1.82 -20.29
C ALA A 311 0.40 -0.75 -21.38
N PRO A 312 -0.68 -0.14 -21.90
CA PRO A 312 -0.57 0.98 -22.81
C PRO A 312 0.22 2.12 -22.14
N ALA A 313 0.99 2.88 -22.93
CA ALA A 313 1.74 4.03 -22.43
C ALA A 313 0.81 4.94 -21.61
N PRO A 314 1.27 5.46 -20.46
CA PRO A 314 0.44 6.30 -19.61
C PRO A 314 -0.03 7.51 -20.45
N PRO A 315 -1.33 7.80 -20.55
CA PRO A 315 -1.77 9.03 -21.18
C PRO A 315 -1.15 10.20 -20.39
N PRO A 316 -0.60 11.21 -21.06
CA PRO A 316 0.01 12.33 -20.37
C PRO A 316 -1.04 13.05 -19.52
N GLY A 317 -0.81 13.10 -18.20
CA GLY A 317 -1.57 13.95 -17.28
C GLY A 317 -2.75 13.32 -16.53
N VAL A 318 -2.62 12.10 -16.00
CA VAL A 318 -3.66 11.56 -15.09
C VAL A 318 -3.50 12.18 -13.71
N ALA A 319 -4.27 13.23 -13.46
CA ALA A 319 -4.43 13.84 -12.15
C ALA A 319 -5.60 13.22 -11.39
N HIS A 320 -5.48 13.26 -10.07
CA HIS A 320 -6.27 12.58 -9.05
C HIS A 320 -7.80 12.78 -9.11
N ASP A 321 -8.50 11.74 -8.65
CA ASP A 321 -9.96 11.55 -8.58
C ASP A 321 -10.66 12.46 -7.54
N LEU A 322 -11.14 13.64 -7.95
CA LEU A 322 -11.77 14.63 -7.04
C LEU A 322 -13.30 14.48 -6.87
N VAL A 323 -14.01 13.86 -7.81
CA VAL A 323 -15.49 13.77 -7.76
C VAL A 323 -15.98 12.70 -6.76
N LEU A 324 -15.16 11.69 -6.48
CA LEU A 324 -15.50 10.62 -5.52
C LEU A 324 -15.19 10.98 -4.07
N ALA A 325 -14.18 11.82 -3.83
CA ALA A 325 -13.90 12.35 -2.50
C ALA A 325 -15.11 13.15 -1.97
N LEU A 326 -15.78 13.90 -2.84
CA LEU A 326 -17.04 14.56 -2.52
C LEU A 326 -18.13 13.57 -2.09
N LEU A 327 -18.29 12.45 -2.80
CA LEU A 327 -19.42 11.52 -2.62
C LEU A 327 -19.18 10.39 -1.60
N ALA A 328 -17.92 10.13 -1.22
CA ALA A 328 -17.54 9.01 -0.35
C ALA A 328 -17.31 9.39 1.12
N VAL A 329 -17.50 10.66 1.48
CA VAL A 329 -17.35 11.13 2.86
C VAL A 329 -18.51 10.59 3.71
N PRO A 330 -18.26 9.66 4.66
CA PRO A 330 -19.28 9.18 5.58
C PRO A 330 -19.33 10.17 6.74
N LEU A 331 -20.00 11.30 6.54
CA LEU A 331 -20.25 12.23 7.62
C LEU A 331 -21.46 11.76 8.40
N GLY A 332 -21.35 11.69 9.72
CA GLY A 332 -22.47 11.54 10.65
C GLY A 332 -23.48 12.70 10.61
N VAL A 333 -23.57 13.41 9.49
CA VAL A 333 -24.59 14.40 9.16
C VAL A 333 -25.53 13.71 8.18
N SER A 334 -26.57 13.08 8.72
CA SER A 334 -27.67 12.59 7.88
C SER A 334 -28.30 13.79 7.17
N LEU A 335 -28.23 13.85 5.84
CA LEU A 335 -29.15 14.70 5.07
C LEU A 335 -30.60 14.18 5.15
N GLY A 336 -30.80 12.99 5.72
CA GLY A 336 -32.02 12.20 5.67
C GLY A 336 -33.29 12.82 6.25
N ASP A 337 -33.18 13.81 7.16
CA ASP A 337 -34.36 14.54 7.65
C ASP A 337 -34.47 15.97 7.05
N ASP A 338 -33.33 16.60 6.71
CA ASP A 338 -33.30 18.00 6.27
C ASP A 338 -33.37 18.18 4.73
N THR A 339 -33.28 17.10 3.95
CA THR A 339 -33.62 17.10 2.51
C THR A 339 -34.93 16.36 2.23
N ALA A 340 -35.70 16.06 3.28
CA ALA A 340 -36.98 15.38 3.16
C ALA A 340 -38.00 16.20 2.33
N PRO A 341 -38.98 15.52 1.69
CA PRO A 341 -40.07 16.21 0.98
C PRO A 341 -40.77 17.22 1.91
N GLY A 342 -40.73 18.51 1.57
CA GLY A 342 -41.37 19.60 2.34
C GLY A 342 -40.44 20.68 2.89
N VAL A 343 -39.11 20.48 2.90
CA VAL A 343 -38.14 21.53 3.27
C VAL A 343 -38.00 22.56 2.14
N PRO A 344 -37.96 23.88 2.36
CA PRO A 344 -37.76 24.88 1.28
C PRO A 344 -36.43 24.72 0.51
N ALA A 345 -36.44 25.00 -0.80
CA ALA A 345 -35.27 24.83 -1.69
C ALA A 345 -34.00 25.57 -1.20
N HIS A 346 -34.16 26.82 -0.72
CA HIS A 346 -33.07 27.62 -0.17
C HIS A 346 -32.38 26.99 1.05
N GLN A 347 -33.13 26.28 1.91
CA GLN A 347 -32.57 25.58 3.06
C GLN A 347 -31.75 24.37 2.60
N ARG A 348 -32.25 23.61 1.62
CA ARG A 348 -31.53 22.45 1.07
C ARG A 348 -30.22 22.84 0.39
N VAL A 349 -30.19 23.95 -0.36
CA VAL A 349 -28.96 24.48 -0.98
C VAL A 349 -27.95 24.93 0.10
N ALA A 350 -28.42 25.59 1.16
CA ALA A 350 -27.55 25.96 2.28
C ALA A 350 -26.94 24.72 2.98
N HIS A 351 -27.66 23.60 3.07
CA HIS A 351 -27.16 22.35 3.63
C HIS A 351 -26.09 21.73 2.72
N LEU A 352 -26.32 21.75 1.41
CA LEU A 352 -25.34 21.28 0.43
C LEU A 352 -24.04 22.08 0.47
N VAL A 353 -24.11 23.41 0.60
CA VAL A 353 -22.91 24.25 0.76
C VAL A 353 -22.13 23.86 2.02
N ARG A 354 -22.82 23.67 3.16
CA ARG A 354 -22.16 23.22 4.39
C ARG A 354 -21.52 21.84 4.24
N TRP A 355 -22.18 20.93 3.53
CA TRP A 355 -21.64 19.60 3.23
C TRP A 355 -20.35 19.68 2.38
N LEU A 356 -20.33 20.52 1.35
CA LEU A 356 -19.14 20.78 0.54
C LEU A 356 -18.00 21.39 1.36
N ASP A 357 -18.32 22.32 2.26
CA ASP A 357 -17.34 22.90 3.18
C ASP A 357 -16.74 21.86 4.12
N THR A 358 -17.57 20.97 4.70
CA THR A 358 -17.07 19.88 5.54
C THR A 358 -16.23 18.86 4.76
N ALA A 359 -16.60 18.57 3.50
CA ALA A 359 -15.79 17.71 2.64
C ALA A 359 -14.40 18.33 2.39
N ARG A 360 -14.32 19.66 2.20
CA ARG A 360 -13.06 20.40 2.05
C ARG A 360 -12.22 20.41 3.33
N GLU A 361 -12.84 20.41 4.51
CA GLU A 361 -12.14 20.30 5.79
C GLU A 361 -11.53 18.92 6.00
N LEU A 362 -12.22 17.87 5.56
CA LEU A 362 -11.77 16.47 5.67
C LEU A 362 -10.71 16.10 4.64
N ASP A 363 -10.77 16.70 3.46
CA ASP A 363 -9.77 16.55 2.40
C ASP A 363 -9.27 17.93 1.94
N PRO A 364 -8.14 18.42 2.49
CA PRO A 364 -7.54 19.70 2.07
C PRO A 364 -7.10 19.73 0.60
N GLY A 365 -7.02 18.58 -0.07
CA GLY A 365 -6.77 18.46 -1.51
C GLY A 365 -8.00 18.74 -2.38
N LEU A 366 -9.21 18.70 -1.80
CA LEU A 366 -10.45 19.06 -2.45
C LEU A 366 -10.56 20.57 -2.65
N ARG A 367 -10.27 21.02 -3.87
CA ARG A 367 -10.35 22.44 -4.24
C ARG A 367 -11.51 22.66 -5.21
N PHE A 368 -12.41 23.56 -4.84
CA PHE A 368 -13.52 23.96 -5.68
C PHE A 368 -13.93 25.41 -5.42
N THR A 369 -14.57 26.00 -6.43
CA THR A 369 -15.17 27.32 -6.36
C THR A 369 -16.67 27.22 -6.64
N VAL A 370 -17.50 27.72 -5.72
CA VAL A 370 -18.93 27.91 -6.00
C VAL A 370 -19.09 29.04 -7.00
N ARG A 371 -19.67 28.76 -8.16
CA ARG A 371 -19.82 29.71 -9.28
C ARG A 371 -21.16 30.40 -9.30
N ASP A 372 -22.22 29.65 -9.02
CA ASP A 372 -23.58 30.16 -9.05
C ASP A 372 -24.45 29.43 -8.02
N ARG A 373 -25.46 30.13 -7.50
CA ARG A 373 -26.35 29.63 -6.47
C ARG A 373 -27.77 30.16 -6.74
N ASP A 374 -28.66 29.24 -7.10
CA ASP A 374 -30.08 29.50 -7.30
C ASP A 374 -30.88 28.81 -6.18
N ASP A 375 -31.17 29.58 -5.14
CA ASP A 375 -31.91 29.12 -3.95
C ASP A 375 -33.38 28.79 -4.24
N ASP A 376 -33.98 29.42 -5.26
CA ASP A 376 -35.37 29.21 -5.64
C ASP A 376 -35.52 27.94 -6.49
N ALA A 377 -34.54 27.66 -7.36
CA ALA A 377 -34.49 26.45 -8.17
C ALA A 377 -33.85 25.25 -7.46
N GLY A 378 -33.17 25.47 -6.33
CA GLY A 378 -32.49 24.41 -5.58
C GLY A 378 -31.22 23.92 -6.28
N VAL A 379 -30.50 24.81 -6.98
CA VAL A 379 -29.33 24.47 -7.80
C VAL A 379 -28.08 25.20 -7.28
N LEU A 380 -26.99 24.47 -7.18
CA LEU A 380 -25.67 24.97 -6.83
C LEU A 380 -24.66 24.57 -7.91
N SER A 381 -24.02 25.55 -8.55
CA SER A 381 -22.99 25.29 -9.55
C SER A 381 -21.61 25.44 -8.93
N VAL A 382 -20.80 24.41 -9.09
CA VAL A 382 -19.45 24.31 -8.54
C VAL A 382 -18.48 24.00 -9.67
N GLU A 383 -17.33 24.66 -9.65
CA GLU A 383 -16.21 24.34 -10.52
C GLU A 383 -15.07 23.76 -9.69
N LEU A 384 -14.53 22.62 -10.11
CA LEU A 384 -13.41 21.98 -9.43
C LEU A 384 -12.09 22.57 -9.92
N ASP A 385 -11.20 22.91 -8.99
CA ASP A 385 -9.88 23.47 -9.29
C ASP A 385 -8.89 22.31 -9.48
N GLY A 386 -8.80 21.82 -10.72
CA GLY A 386 -7.90 20.73 -11.12
C GLY A 386 -7.52 20.82 -12.59
N PRO A 387 -6.56 20.01 -13.07
CA PRO A 387 -6.07 20.08 -14.46
C PRO A 387 -7.11 19.67 -15.51
N VAL A 388 -8.21 19.05 -15.07
CA VAL A 388 -9.45 18.93 -15.83
C VAL A 388 -10.50 19.79 -15.13
N ALA A 389 -10.66 21.05 -15.56
CA ALA A 389 -11.75 21.90 -15.07
C ALA A 389 -13.08 21.23 -15.45
N ALA A 390 -13.82 20.77 -14.45
CA ALA A 390 -15.16 20.20 -14.60
C ALA A 390 -16.17 21.14 -13.93
N ARG A 391 -17.22 21.50 -14.66
CA ARG A 391 -18.38 22.21 -14.10
C ARG A 391 -19.39 21.18 -13.60
N VAL A 392 -19.57 21.12 -12.29
CA VAL A 392 -20.52 20.24 -11.61
C VAL A 392 -21.68 21.07 -11.10
N ALA A 393 -22.89 20.74 -11.53
CA ALA A 393 -24.09 21.27 -10.90
C ALA A 393 -24.63 20.27 -9.90
N PHE A 394 -24.95 20.71 -8.70
CA PHE A 394 -25.71 19.95 -7.73
C PHE A 394 -27.14 20.51 -7.71
N CYS A 395 -28.12 19.63 -7.77
CA CYS A 395 -29.54 19.95 -7.75
C CYS A 395 -30.22 19.16 -6.64
N VAL A 396 -30.93 19.85 -5.75
CA VAL A 396 -31.66 19.20 -4.66
C VAL A 396 -33.16 19.41 -4.88
N THR A 397 -33.82 18.39 -5.44
CA THR A 397 -35.23 18.45 -5.85
C THR A 397 -36.00 17.20 -5.45
N ASP A 398 -37.23 17.39 -4.97
CA ASP A 398 -38.19 16.34 -4.63
C ASP A 398 -38.99 15.86 -5.85
N ARG A 399 -39.09 16.70 -6.89
CA ARG A 399 -39.68 16.39 -8.20
C ARG A 399 -38.89 17.10 -9.30
N PRO A 400 -37.92 16.42 -9.95
CA PRO A 400 -37.24 17.03 -11.07
C PRO A 400 -38.28 17.45 -12.12
N ARG A 401 -38.14 18.65 -12.68
CA ARG A 401 -38.93 19.11 -13.83
C ARG A 401 -37.99 19.34 -15.01
N LEU A 402 -38.51 19.21 -16.24
CA LEU A 402 -37.81 19.58 -17.48
C LEU A 402 -37.12 20.97 -17.45
N THR A 403 -37.69 21.92 -16.71
CA THR A 403 -37.10 23.27 -16.50
C THR A 403 -35.80 23.23 -15.71
N THR A 404 -35.70 22.38 -14.69
CA THR A 404 -34.47 22.16 -13.90
C THR A 404 -33.35 21.64 -14.78
N PHE A 405 -33.66 20.71 -15.68
CA PHE A 405 -32.67 20.17 -16.64
C PHE A 405 -32.24 21.17 -17.70
N THR A 406 -33.09 22.14 -18.03
CA THR A 406 -32.73 23.23 -18.94
C THR A 406 -31.71 24.18 -18.29
N ALA A 407 -31.83 24.44 -16.98
CA ALA A 407 -30.85 25.22 -16.21
C ALA A 407 -29.48 24.51 -16.08
N LEU A 408 -29.46 23.18 -16.18
CA LEU A 408 -28.23 22.38 -16.14
C LEU A 408 -27.44 22.39 -17.47
N ARG A 409 -27.99 22.98 -18.54
CA ARG A 409 -27.28 23.10 -19.83
C ARG A 409 -26.01 23.95 -19.66
N GLY A 410 -24.85 23.35 -19.95
CA GLY A 410 -23.54 23.98 -19.80
C GLY A 410 -22.68 23.44 -18.66
N HIS A 411 -23.16 22.41 -17.94
CA HIS A 411 -22.39 21.64 -16.95
C HIS A 411 -21.98 20.28 -17.52
N ASP A 412 -20.85 19.77 -17.03
CA ASP A 412 -20.31 18.46 -17.42
C ASP A 412 -21.01 17.32 -16.66
N VAL A 413 -21.33 17.56 -15.39
CA VAL A 413 -22.07 16.64 -14.49
C VAL A 413 -23.18 17.39 -13.78
N ALA A 414 -24.34 16.75 -13.63
CA ALA A 414 -25.36 17.19 -12.69
C ALA A 414 -25.62 16.10 -11.63
N VAL A 415 -25.50 16.42 -10.35
CA VAL A 415 -25.83 15.53 -9.23
C VAL A 415 -27.20 15.92 -8.71
N VAL A 416 -28.17 15.01 -8.76
CA VAL A 416 -29.53 15.18 -8.27
C VAL A 416 -29.69 14.47 -6.93
N CYS A 417 -30.10 15.22 -5.91
CA CYS A 417 -30.41 14.71 -4.57
C CYS A 417 -31.95 14.72 -4.39
N GLY A 418 -32.61 13.55 -4.39
CA GLY A 418 -34.08 13.44 -4.40
C GLY A 418 -34.68 12.02 -4.52
N ASP A 419 -36.00 11.95 -4.79
CA ASP A 419 -36.78 10.70 -4.91
C ASP A 419 -36.51 9.96 -6.25
N ARG A 420 -35.80 8.83 -6.14
CA ARG A 420 -35.18 8.05 -7.24
C ARG A 420 -36.14 7.59 -8.36
N PRO A 421 -37.37 7.09 -8.08
CA PRO A 421 -38.26 6.57 -9.11
C PRO A 421 -38.86 7.66 -10.02
N ALA A 422 -39.20 8.82 -9.45
CA ALA A 422 -39.73 9.96 -10.19
C ALA A 422 -38.67 10.60 -11.08
N ALA A 423 -37.43 10.71 -10.57
CA ALA A 423 -36.29 11.17 -11.32
C ALA A 423 -36.03 10.29 -12.54
N ARG A 424 -35.88 8.97 -12.33
CA ARG A 424 -35.54 8.02 -13.41
C ARG A 424 -36.56 8.02 -14.56
N ALA A 425 -37.86 8.10 -14.26
CA ALA A 425 -38.92 8.04 -15.27
C ALA A 425 -38.99 9.28 -16.19
N GLU A 426 -38.70 10.48 -15.69
CA GLU A 426 -38.65 11.69 -16.54
C GLU A 426 -37.31 11.82 -17.30
N LEU A 427 -36.23 11.23 -16.76
CA LEU A 427 -34.84 11.45 -17.18
C LEU A 427 -34.35 10.62 -18.38
N GLU A 428 -35.00 9.51 -18.70
CA GLU A 428 -34.62 8.64 -19.84
C GLU A 428 -35.03 9.24 -21.21
N THR A 429 -35.76 10.35 -21.24
CA THR A 429 -36.35 10.94 -22.45
C THR A 429 -35.40 11.78 -23.33
N GLY A 430 -34.18 12.09 -22.85
CA GLY A 430 -33.28 13.08 -23.48
C GLY A 430 -31.90 12.59 -23.96
N GLY A 431 -31.59 11.29 -23.89
CA GLY A 431 -30.27 10.73 -24.26
C GLY A 431 -29.17 10.89 -23.20
N THR A 432 -29.46 11.49 -22.06
CA THR A 432 -28.62 11.61 -20.86
C THR A 432 -28.43 10.23 -20.20
N ARG A 433 -27.22 9.90 -19.73
CA ARG A 433 -26.98 8.70 -18.91
C ARG A 433 -27.16 9.04 -17.43
N THR A 434 -27.85 8.18 -16.71
CA THR A 434 -28.09 8.29 -15.26
C THR A 434 -27.27 7.25 -14.52
N LEU A 435 -26.60 7.66 -13.44
CA LEU A 435 -25.86 6.80 -12.52
C LEU A 435 -26.49 6.91 -11.13
N ASP A 436 -26.87 5.76 -10.57
CA ASP A 436 -27.33 5.72 -9.19
C ASP A 436 -26.13 5.79 -8.24
N LEU A 437 -26.21 6.63 -7.20
CA LEU A 437 -25.15 6.84 -6.21
C LEU A 437 -25.60 6.40 -4.81
N ASP A 438 -24.63 6.16 -3.93
CA ASP A 438 -24.84 5.86 -2.51
C ASP A 438 -24.49 7.13 -1.69
N PRO A 439 -25.36 7.61 -0.79
CA PRO A 439 -26.65 7.06 -0.35
C PRO A 439 -27.79 7.17 -1.37
N SER A 440 -28.81 6.31 -1.20
CA SER A 440 -29.90 6.02 -2.15
C SER A 440 -30.80 7.20 -2.57
N TRP A 441 -30.61 8.36 -1.96
CA TRP A 441 -31.27 9.62 -2.31
C TRP A 441 -30.45 10.46 -3.30
N LEU A 442 -29.34 9.94 -3.84
CA LEU A 442 -28.43 10.66 -4.72
C LEU A 442 -28.29 9.95 -6.09
N ALA A 443 -28.31 10.72 -7.17
CA ALA A 443 -28.13 10.26 -8.55
C ALA A 443 -27.26 11.25 -9.32
N ALA A 444 -26.41 10.79 -10.24
CA ALA A 444 -25.63 11.64 -11.13
C ALA A 444 -26.08 11.51 -12.59
N LEU A 445 -26.01 12.62 -13.31
CA LEU A 445 -26.40 12.78 -14.70
C LEU A 445 -25.23 13.32 -15.52
N THR A 446 -24.98 12.69 -16.66
CA THR A 446 -23.90 13.10 -17.56
C THR A 446 -24.46 13.59 -18.89
N ASN A 447 -24.04 14.77 -19.31
CA ASN A 447 -24.47 15.36 -20.58
C ASN A 447 -23.82 14.62 -21.77
N PRO A 448 -24.57 14.25 -22.84
CA PRO A 448 -24.04 13.53 -24.01
C PRO A 448 -22.88 14.20 -24.76
N GLY A 449 -22.57 15.48 -24.48
CA GLY A 449 -21.43 16.21 -25.03
C GLY A 449 -20.36 16.61 -24.02
N ALA A 450 -20.44 16.13 -22.77
CA ALA A 450 -19.44 16.42 -21.75
C ALA A 450 -18.08 15.79 -22.10
N ARG A 451 -16.99 16.43 -21.66
CA ARG A 451 -15.65 15.79 -21.72
C ARG A 451 -15.71 14.45 -20.97
N PRO A 452 -14.94 13.42 -21.38
CA PRO A 452 -14.95 12.15 -20.68
C PRO A 452 -14.52 12.36 -19.23
N LEU A 453 -15.50 12.34 -18.34
CA LEU A 453 -15.29 12.28 -16.91
C LEU A 453 -14.84 10.85 -16.62
N PHE A 454 -13.64 10.69 -16.07
CA PHE A 454 -13.18 9.38 -15.64
C PHE A 454 -13.91 9.02 -14.34
N TRP A 455 -14.77 8.02 -14.42
CA TRP A 455 -15.58 7.52 -13.31
C TRP A 455 -14.83 6.40 -12.60
N GLY A 456 -14.35 6.65 -11.38
CA GLY A 456 -14.02 5.59 -10.41
C GLY A 456 -15.31 5.10 -9.73
N VAL A 457 -15.57 3.80 -9.75
CA VAL A 457 -16.84 3.24 -9.29
C VAL A 457 -16.93 3.24 -7.76
N SER A 458 -17.87 4.02 -7.22
CA SER A 458 -18.58 3.75 -5.96
C SER A 458 -20.08 3.88 -6.22
N ALA A 459 -20.61 2.94 -7.01
CA ALA A 459 -22.03 2.63 -7.04
C ALA A 459 -22.17 1.25 -6.39
N THR A 460 -22.93 1.17 -5.30
CA THR A 460 -23.22 -0.10 -4.63
C THR A 460 -24.04 -0.98 -5.56
N GLU A 461 -23.44 -2.08 -6.03
CA GLU A 461 -24.24 -3.28 -6.36
C GLU A 461 -24.92 -3.73 -5.06
N ILE A 462 -26.24 -3.80 -5.10
CA ILE A 462 -27.09 -4.18 -3.96
C ILE A 462 -26.77 -5.62 -3.56
N ALA A 463 -25.95 -5.78 -2.52
CA ALA A 463 -25.89 -6.98 -1.68
C ALA A 463 -25.36 -6.58 -0.29
N PRO A 464 -25.82 -7.20 0.82
CA PRO A 464 -25.28 -6.94 2.14
C PRO A 464 -23.77 -7.20 2.15
N SER A 465 -23.03 -6.37 2.89
CA SER A 465 -21.60 -6.54 3.15
C SER A 465 -21.26 -8.01 3.43
N VAL A 466 -20.29 -8.55 2.69
CA VAL A 466 -19.78 -9.93 2.83
C VAL A 466 -19.16 -10.16 4.23
N LEU A 467 -18.95 -9.11 5.02
CA LEU A 467 -18.51 -9.22 6.41
C LEU A 467 -19.67 -9.39 7.41
N ASP A 468 -20.92 -9.25 6.96
CA ASP A 468 -22.12 -9.23 7.81
C ASP A 468 -23.11 -10.37 7.50
N GLN A 469 -22.70 -11.42 6.78
CA GLN A 469 -23.53 -12.61 6.56
C GLN A 469 -23.01 -13.82 7.34
N GLU A 470 -23.90 -14.42 8.14
CA GLU A 470 -23.69 -15.62 8.98
C GLU A 470 -23.20 -16.86 8.22
#